data_AF-A0A3N5RHN7-F1
#
_entry.id   AF-A0A3N5RHN7-F1
#
_cell.length_a   1.000
_cell.length_b   1.000
_cell.length_c   1.000
_cell.angle_alpha   90.00
_cell.angle_beta   90.00
_cell.angle_gamma   90.00
#
_symmetry.space_group_name_H-M   'P 1'
#
loop_
_entity.id
_entity.type
_entity.pdbx_description
1 polymer ?
#
loop_
_entity_poly.entity_id
_entity_poly.type
_entity_poly.pdbx_seq_one_letter_code
_entity_poly.pdbx_strand_id
1 'polypeptide(L)' 'MNRREILRRSAASAVGLALPNAIFRTSGAAVADDPFDLLINGGTLVDGTGGQRFTADLGVREGRIV' A
#
# COMPACT_ATOMS: atom_id res chain seq x y z
N MET A 1 39.42 -10.02 31.14
CA MET A 1 38.50 -10.54 30.11
C MET A 1 39.25 -10.59 28.78
N ASN A 2 39.43 -11.77 28.18
CA ASN A 2 40.45 -12.00 27.14
C ASN A 2 39.81 -12.37 25.78
N ARG A 3 40.30 -11.77 24.69
CA ARG A 3 39.75 -11.88 23.31
C ARG A 3 39.57 -13.33 22.82
N ARG A 4 40.33 -14.25 23.40
CA ARG A 4 40.35 -15.69 23.09
C ARG A 4 39.09 -16.43 23.51
N GLU A 5 38.31 -15.85 24.43
CA GLU A 5 37.06 -16.43 24.93
C GLU A 5 35.86 -16.15 24.01
N ILE A 6 35.93 -15.05 23.24
CA ILE A 6 34.86 -14.62 22.32
C ILE A 6 34.77 -15.58 21.11
N LEU A 7 35.91 -16.08 20.61
CA LEU A 7 35.97 -17.01 19.46
C LEU A 7 35.48 -18.44 19.77
N ARG A 8 35.38 -18.83 21.05
CA ARG A 8 34.85 -20.15 21.44
C ARG A 8 33.32 -20.19 21.53
N ARG A 9 32.64 -19.04 21.55
CA ARG A 9 31.17 -18.97 21.66
C ARG A 9 30.42 -18.99 20.33
N SER A 10 31.12 -18.94 19.19
CA SER A 10 30.52 -18.90 17.86
C SER A 10 30.52 -20.26 17.14
N ALA A 11 30.16 -21.33 17.85
CA ALA A 11 30.03 -22.68 17.28
C ALA A 11 28.70 -23.34 17.67
N ALA A 12 27.60 -22.62 17.49
CA ALA A 12 26.25 -23.18 17.58
C ALA A 12 25.47 -22.85 16.30
N SER A 13 25.94 -23.42 15.19
CA SER A 13 25.17 -23.55 13.96
C SER A 13 24.65 -24.98 13.90
N ALA A 14 23.35 -25.17 14.12
CA ALA A 14 22.62 -26.37 13.70
C ALA A 14 21.18 -25.93 13.37
N VAL A 15 20.91 -25.70 12.08
CA VAL A 15 20.05 -26.57 11.26
C VAL A 15 18.64 -26.67 11.84
N GLY A 16 17.77 -25.78 11.38
CA GLY A 16 16.33 -25.81 11.64
C GLY A 16 15.56 -25.70 10.33
N LEU A 17 15.27 -26.86 9.73
CA LEU A 17 14.12 -27.20 8.90
C LEU A 17 13.90 -26.39 7.59
N ALA A 18 13.95 -27.13 6.49
CA ALA A 18 13.41 -26.75 5.19
C ALA A 18 11.99 -26.17 5.34
N LEU A 19 11.89 -24.84 5.30
CA LEU A 19 10.60 -24.17 5.15
C LEU A 19 10.22 -24.30 3.67
N PRO A 20 8.99 -24.75 3.34
CA PRO A 20 8.53 -24.70 1.96
C PRO A 20 8.69 -23.27 1.48
N ASN A 21 9.28 -23.14 0.29
CA ASN A 21 9.66 -21.89 -0.38
C ASN A 21 8.45 -21.00 -0.76
N ALA A 22 7.33 -21.09 -0.02
CA ALA A 22 6.02 -20.59 -0.36
C ALA A 22 5.42 -19.60 0.67
N ILE A 23 6.11 -19.32 1.79
CA ILE A 23 5.52 -18.46 2.85
C ILE A 23 5.72 -16.96 2.57
N PHE A 24 6.67 -16.57 1.72
CA PHE A 24 6.80 -15.18 1.28
C PHE A 24 6.29 -15.02 -0.16
N ARG A 25 5.00 -15.28 -0.37
CA ARG A 25 4.30 -14.60 -1.46
C ARG A 25 4.24 -13.13 -1.07
N THR A 26 5.21 -12.36 -1.56
CA THR A 26 5.07 -10.91 -1.61
C THR A 26 3.87 -10.66 -2.52
N SER A 27 2.70 -10.45 -1.91
CA SER A 27 1.55 -9.89 -2.60
C SER A 27 1.92 -8.45 -2.92
N GLY A 28 2.77 -8.27 -3.94
CA GLY A 28 2.87 -7.01 -4.65
C GLY A 28 1.56 -6.85 -5.38
N ALA A 29 0.51 -6.46 -4.65
CA ALA A 29 -0.59 -5.76 -5.27
C ALA A 29 0.09 -4.56 -5.93
N ALA A 30 0.23 -4.61 -7.26
CA ALA A 30 0.56 -3.43 -8.02
C ALA A 30 -0.43 -2.38 -7.53
N VAL A 31 0.08 -1.34 -6.87
CA VAL A 31 -0.72 -0.18 -6.52
C VAL A 31 -1.16 0.35 -7.87
N ALA A 32 -2.35 -0.05 -8.29
CA ALA A 32 -2.97 0.51 -9.48
C ALA A 32 -3.05 2.00 -9.20
N ASP A 33 -2.54 2.81 -10.13
CA ASP A 33 -2.71 4.25 -10.06
C ASP A 33 -4.21 4.49 -10.00
N ASP A 34 -4.72 4.95 -8.87
CA ASP A 34 -6.11 5.35 -8.76
C ASP A 34 -6.32 6.47 -9.78
N PRO A 35 -7.38 6.41 -10.61
CA PRO A 35 -7.57 7.38 -11.69
C PRO A 35 -7.74 8.82 -11.18
N PHE A 36 -8.01 9.00 -9.89
CA PHE A 36 -8.27 10.28 -9.24
C PHE A 36 -7.39 10.46 -8.00
N ASP A 37 -6.99 11.70 -7.75
CA ASP A 37 -6.35 12.10 -6.49
C ASP A 37 -7.39 12.21 -5.37
N LEU A 38 -8.63 12.56 -5.73
CA LEU A 38 -9.78 12.60 -4.83
C LEU A 38 -11.04 12.17 -5.60
N LEU A 39 -11.82 11.28 -4.99
CA LEU A 39 -13.13 10.89 -5.46
C LEU A 39 -14.17 11.17 -4.36
N ILE A 40 -15.13 12.04 -4.66
CA ILE A 40 -16.29 12.31 -3.79
C ILE A 40 -17.46 11.52 -4.34
N ASN A 41 -17.91 10.50 -3.61
CA ASN A 41 -18.95 9.58 -4.09
C ASN A 41 -20.36 9.92 -3.56
N GLY A 42 -21.38 9.70 -4.39
CA GLY A 42 -22.79 9.66 -4.04
C GLY A 42 -23.36 10.99 -3.53
N GLY A 43 -22.71 12.11 -3.85
CA GLY A 43 -23.11 13.44 -3.39
C GLY A 43 -24.17 14.08 -4.28
N THR A 44 -24.73 15.20 -3.82
CA THR A 44 -25.57 16.09 -4.65
C THR A 44 -24.70 17.19 -5.27
N LEU A 45 -24.59 17.20 -6.59
CA LEU A 45 -23.84 18.19 -7.35
C LEU A 45 -24.65 19.48 -7.56
N VAL A 46 -24.01 20.61 -7.34
CA VAL A 46 -24.50 21.95 -7.68
C VAL A 46 -23.47 22.59 -8.61
N ASP A 47 -23.82 22.78 -9.88
CA ASP A 47 -22.88 23.16 -10.96
C ASP A 47 -22.65 24.68 -11.12
N GLY A 48 -23.37 25.49 -10.36
CA GLY A 48 -23.30 26.95 -10.41
C GLY A 48 -24.02 27.61 -11.59
N THR A 49 -24.66 26.84 -12.50
CA THR A 49 -25.40 27.39 -13.65
C THR A 49 -26.80 27.89 -13.26
N GLY A 50 -27.26 27.54 -12.05
CA GLY A 50 -28.64 27.76 -11.60
C GLY A 50 -29.60 26.63 -12.03
N GLY A 51 -29.09 25.60 -12.69
CA GLY A 51 -29.85 24.40 -13.06
C GLY A 51 -30.28 23.53 -11.87
N GLN A 52 -30.98 22.44 -12.19
CA GLN A 52 -31.41 21.47 -11.18
C GLN A 52 -30.20 20.71 -10.62
N ARG A 53 -30.19 20.50 -9.30
CA ARG A 53 -29.19 19.68 -8.62
C ARG A 53 -29.39 18.20 -8.95
N PHE A 54 -28.32 17.43 -9.03
CA PHE A 54 -28.38 16.00 -9.34
C PHE A 54 -27.38 15.19 -8.53
N THR A 55 -27.64 13.90 -8.35
CA THR A 55 -26.71 13.00 -7.66
C THR A 55 -25.62 12.53 -8.61
N ALA A 56 -24.36 12.64 -8.19
CA ALA A 56 -23.21 12.21 -8.97
C ALA A 56 -21.99 11.98 -8.08
N ASP A 57 -20.98 11.33 -8.68
CA ASP A 57 -19.62 11.27 -8.16
C ASP A 57 -18.79 12.40 -8.79
N LEU A 58 -17.79 12.90 -8.08
CA LEU A 58 -16.86 13.94 -8.57
C LEU A 58 -15.41 13.47 -8.40
N GLY A 59 -14.72 13.32 -9.53
CA GLY A 59 -13.29 13.04 -9.58
C GLY A 59 -12.47 14.32 -9.64
N VAL A 60 -11.32 14.33 -8.95
CA VAL A 60 -10.30 15.37 -9.07
C VAL A 60 -8.97 14.70 -9.42
N ARG A 61 -8.30 15.20 -10.46
CA ARG A 61 -6.95 14.79 -10.87
C ARG A 61 -6.13 16.03 -11.22
N GLU A 62 -4.91 16.10 -10.68
CA GLU A 62 -3.97 17.21 -10.87
C GLU A 62 -4.59 18.59 -10.57
N GLY A 63 -5.44 18.64 -9.53
CA GLY A 63 -6.15 19.86 -9.12
C GLY A 63 -7.27 20.30 -10.07
N ARG A 64 -7.72 19.43 -10.99
CA ARG A 64 -8.82 19.67 -11.93
C ARG A 64 -9.95 18.67 -11.72
N ILE A 65 -11.18 19.09 -12.01
CA ILE A 65 -12.35 18.20 -12.07
C ILE A 65 -12.28 17.41 -13.39
N VAL A 66 -12.46 16.09 -13.34
CA VAL A 66 -12.40 15.15 -14.49
C VAL A 66 -13.56 14.17 -14.51
#